data_AF-A0A4Q5QSY1-F1
#
_entry.id   AF-A0A4Q5QSY1-F1
#
_cell.length_a   1.000
_cell.length_b   1.000
_cell.length_c   1.000
_cell.angle_alpha   90.00
_cell.angle_beta   90.00
_cell.angle_gamma   90.00
#
_symmetry.space_group_name_H-M   'P 1'
#
loop_
_entity.id
_entity.type
_entity.pdbx_description
1 polymer ?
#
loop_
_entity_poly.entity_id
_entity_poly.type
_entity_poly.pdbx_seq_one_letter_code
_entity_poly.pdbx_strand_id
1 'polypeptide(L)'
;MIKTTMRLTALAVSLLLLFSFPILAQQADSTGSFKIPKIETWKIHSSVIGEDYTLYVLKTDGYDTTTNRLPVLYMTDGDWNMTVAMNCFSMLRQDYITHEPLVVGIGYGANENKRFRDLDPATGGPNFLSFIEKEVMPFIDKQYRTNDERAIYG
;
A
#
# COMPACT_ATOMS: atom_id res chain seq x y z
N MET A 1 -42.37 -42.13 47.79
CA MET A 1 -41.96 -42.17 46.37
C MET A 1 -42.22 -40.88 45.58
N ILE A 2 -42.97 -39.88 46.10
CA ILE A 2 -43.37 -38.67 45.33
C ILE A 2 -42.36 -37.50 45.43
N LYS A 3 -41.55 -37.42 46.48
CA LYS A 3 -40.60 -36.29 46.69
C LYS A 3 -39.31 -36.39 45.85
N THR A 4 -38.93 -37.58 45.41
CA THR A 4 -37.68 -37.80 44.64
C THR A 4 -37.85 -37.40 43.18
N THR A 5 -39.02 -37.63 42.60
CA THR A 5 -39.39 -37.24 41.23
C THR A 5 -39.45 -35.72 41.05
N MET A 6 -39.93 -34.97 42.05
CA MET A 6 -39.96 -33.49 42.01
C MET A 6 -38.56 -32.84 42.04
N ARG A 7 -37.57 -33.47 42.68
CA ARG A 7 -36.18 -32.96 42.70
C ARG A 7 -35.44 -33.21 41.39
N LEU A 8 -35.74 -34.33 40.70
CA LEU A 8 -35.18 -34.60 39.38
C LEU A 8 -35.78 -33.70 38.29
N THR A 9 -37.08 -33.38 38.36
CA THR A 9 -37.71 -32.48 37.38
C THR A 9 -37.24 -31.04 37.53
N ALA A 10 -37.03 -30.55 38.76
CA ALA A 10 -36.48 -29.21 38.99
C ALA A 10 -35.03 -29.05 38.48
N LEU A 11 -34.21 -30.10 38.59
CA LEU A 11 -32.83 -30.11 38.08
C LEU A 11 -32.78 -30.15 36.54
N ALA A 12 -33.71 -30.88 35.91
CA ALA A 12 -33.82 -30.96 34.46
C ALA A 12 -34.22 -29.62 33.81
N VAL A 13 -35.11 -28.85 34.47
CA VAL A 13 -35.55 -27.52 34.00
C VAL A 13 -34.43 -26.48 34.13
N SER A 14 -33.62 -26.54 35.19
CA SER A 14 -32.45 -25.66 35.36
C SER A 14 -31.34 -25.95 34.34
N LEU A 15 -31.17 -27.20 33.92
CA LEU A 15 -30.19 -27.60 32.90
C LEU A 15 -30.63 -27.17 31.48
N LEU A 16 -31.95 -27.13 31.23
CA LEU A 16 -32.53 -26.69 29.96
C LEU A 16 -32.45 -25.16 29.75
N LEU A 17 -32.44 -24.37 30.83
CA LEU A 17 -32.31 -22.90 30.73
C LEU A 17 -30.87 -22.43 30.46
N LEU A 18 -29.86 -23.28 30.69
CA LEU A 18 -28.45 -22.98 30.40
C LEU A 18 -28.07 -23.18 28.93
N PHE A 19 -28.96 -23.74 28.10
CA PHE A 19 -28.72 -24.01 26.67
C PHE A 19 -29.42 -23.04 25.71
N SER A 20 -30.20 -22.07 26.22
CA SER A 20 -31.14 -21.30 25.39
C SER A 20 -30.64 -19.95 24.87
N PHE A 21 -29.40 -19.57 25.16
CA PHE A 21 -28.81 -18.37 24.56
C PHE A 21 -27.56 -18.75 23.78
N PRO A 22 -27.66 -19.05 22.47
CA PRO A 22 -26.50 -18.92 21.62
C PRO A 22 -26.07 -17.45 21.73
N ILE A 23 -24.96 -17.21 22.42
CA ILE A 23 -24.24 -15.95 22.32
C ILE A 23 -23.93 -15.81 20.82
N LEU A 24 -24.71 -14.98 20.13
CA LEU A 24 -24.33 -14.50 18.81
C LEU A 24 -23.14 -13.58 19.07
N ALA A 25 -21.95 -14.18 19.14
CA ALA A 25 -20.72 -13.44 19.02
C ALA A 25 -20.77 -12.83 17.63
N GLN A 26 -21.21 -11.57 17.55
CA GLN A 26 -21.16 -10.80 16.33
C GLN A 26 -19.67 -10.68 16.01
N GLN A 27 -19.22 -11.50 15.07
CA GLN A 27 -17.87 -11.43 14.54
C GLN A 27 -17.72 -9.99 14.08
N ALA A 28 -16.83 -9.23 14.72
CA ALA A 28 -16.57 -7.87 14.30
C ALA A 28 -16.29 -7.94 12.81
N ASP A 29 -17.09 -7.25 11.99
CA ASP A 29 -16.79 -7.08 10.58
C ASP A 29 -15.39 -6.50 10.55
N SER A 30 -14.40 -7.34 10.20
CA SER A 30 -13.08 -6.86 9.91
C SER A 30 -13.25 -6.05 8.64
N THR A 31 -13.57 -4.76 8.79
CA THR A 31 -13.38 -3.79 7.72
C THR A 31 -11.95 -4.07 7.24
N GLY A 32 -11.81 -4.52 6.00
CA GLY A 32 -10.53 -4.99 5.49
C GLY A 32 -9.43 -3.96 5.74
N SER A 33 -8.16 -4.37 5.71
CA SER A 33 -7.02 -3.47 5.90
C SER A 33 -7.26 -2.13 5.20
N PHE A 34 -7.16 -1.02 5.94
CA PHE A 34 -7.31 0.32 5.37
C PHE A 34 -6.39 0.46 4.15
N LYS A 35 -6.98 0.66 2.97
CA LYS A 35 -6.24 0.91 1.72
C LYS A 35 -6.33 2.38 1.41
N ILE A 36 -5.19 3.01 1.16
CA ILE A 36 -5.16 4.35 0.58
C ILE A 36 -5.57 4.20 -0.88
N PRO A 37 -6.74 4.73 -1.30
CA PRO A 37 -7.18 4.63 -2.68
C PRO A 37 -6.13 5.28 -3.61
N LYS A 38 -5.97 4.74 -4.83
CA LYS A 38 -5.09 5.25 -5.92
C LYS A 38 -3.59 4.93 -5.83
N ILE A 39 -3.09 4.32 -4.77
CA ILE A 39 -1.70 3.83 -4.71
C ILE A 39 -1.68 2.33 -5.06
N GLU A 40 -1.10 2.00 -6.20
CA GLU A 40 -0.79 0.64 -6.61
C GLU A 40 0.58 0.22 -6.08
N THR A 41 0.80 -1.07 -5.92
CA THR A 41 2.06 -1.61 -5.39
C THR A 41 2.58 -2.72 -6.29
N TRP A 42 3.88 -2.67 -6.61
CA TRP A 42 4.57 -3.69 -7.38
C TRP A 42 5.81 -4.16 -6.65
N LYS A 43 6.13 -5.45 -6.78
CA LYS A 43 7.44 -5.97 -6.39
C LYS A 43 8.33 -6.05 -7.61
N ILE A 44 9.58 -5.63 -7.47
CA ILE A 44 10.58 -5.72 -8.52
C ILE A 44 11.87 -6.29 -7.93
N HIS A 45 12.42 -7.32 -8.57
CA HIS A 45 13.74 -7.83 -8.25
C HIS A 45 14.77 -7.05 -9.07
N SER A 46 15.76 -6.44 -8.41
CA SER A 46 16.84 -5.75 -9.11
C SER A 46 17.95 -6.74 -9.48
N SER A 47 18.27 -6.86 -10.77
CA SER A 47 19.43 -7.64 -11.21
C SER A 47 20.74 -6.88 -11.02
N VAL A 48 20.68 -5.54 -10.98
CA VAL A 48 21.84 -4.67 -10.69
C VAL A 48 22.30 -4.82 -9.24
N ILE A 49 21.36 -4.92 -8.30
CA ILE A 49 21.64 -4.93 -6.86
C ILE A 49 21.54 -6.33 -6.25
N GLY A 50 20.71 -7.22 -6.83
CA GLY A 50 20.46 -8.57 -6.34
C GLY A 50 19.41 -8.64 -5.21
N GLU A 51 18.59 -7.61 -5.05
CA GLU A 51 17.59 -7.51 -3.98
C GLU A 51 16.20 -7.11 -4.50
N ASP A 52 15.17 -7.41 -3.71
CA ASP A 52 13.77 -7.07 -3.99
C ASP A 52 13.40 -5.70 -3.43
N TYR A 53 12.79 -4.87 -4.27
CA TYR A 53 12.22 -3.58 -3.93
C TYR A 53 10.71 -3.58 -4.12
N THR A 54 10.06 -2.62 -3.47
CA THR A 54 8.64 -2.35 -3.64
C THR A 54 8.46 -0.98 -4.30
N LEU A 55 7.72 -0.95 -5.40
CA LEU A 55 7.33 0.28 -6.08
C LEU A 55 5.90 0.65 -5.66
N TYR A 56 5.70 1.94 -5.38
CA TYR A 56 4.41 2.53 -5.05
C TYR A 56 4.03 3.50 -6.15
N VAL A 57 2.93 3.23 -6.86
CA VAL A 57 2.52 4.05 -8.01
C VAL A 57 1.24 4.78 -7.67
N LEU A 58 1.32 6.09 -7.53
CA LEU A 58 0.16 6.96 -7.37
C LEU A 58 -0.26 7.48 -8.74
N LYS A 59 -1.45 7.06 -9.18
CA LYS A 59 -2.15 7.68 -10.30
C LYS A 59 -2.79 8.97 -9.81
N THR A 60 -2.19 10.08 -10.18
CA THR A 60 -2.70 11.43 -9.90
C THR A 60 -4.01 11.70 -10.65
N ASP A 61 -4.73 12.75 -10.24
CA ASP A 61 -6.04 13.03 -10.82
C ASP A 61 -5.90 13.34 -12.31
N GLY A 62 -6.84 12.80 -13.10
CA GLY A 62 -6.80 12.91 -14.55
C GLY A 62 -6.14 11.73 -15.27
N TYR A 63 -5.40 10.86 -14.57
CA TYR A 63 -4.78 9.70 -15.24
C TYR A 63 -5.84 8.79 -15.88
N ASP A 64 -6.83 8.32 -15.11
CA ASP A 64 -7.83 7.36 -15.62
C ASP A 64 -8.90 7.98 -16.54
N THR A 65 -9.03 9.32 -16.55
CA THR A 65 -10.04 10.03 -17.34
C THR A 65 -9.49 10.61 -18.63
N THR A 66 -8.18 10.57 -18.86
CA THR A 66 -7.52 11.09 -20.06
C THR A 66 -6.64 10.03 -20.72
N THR A 67 -6.31 10.25 -21.98
CA THR A 67 -5.38 9.39 -22.74
C THR A 67 -3.95 9.95 -22.80
N ASN A 68 -3.71 11.07 -22.10
CA ASN A 68 -2.43 11.75 -22.11
C ASN A 68 -1.33 10.88 -21.50
N ARG A 69 -0.13 10.99 -22.07
CA ARG A 69 1.10 10.47 -21.47
C ARG A 69 1.62 11.49 -20.45
N LEU A 70 1.86 11.06 -19.23
CA LEU A 70 2.25 11.93 -18.12
C LEU A 70 3.77 11.98 -17.91
N PRO A 71 4.32 13.10 -17.41
CA PRO A 71 5.64 13.10 -16.78
C PRO A 71 5.66 12.14 -15.58
N VAL A 72 6.85 11.69 -15.20
CA VAL A 72 7.02 10.79 -14.04
C VAL A 72 7.92 11.43 -13.00
N LEU A 73 7.41 11.51 -11.77
CA LEU A 73 8.17 11.89 -10.58
C LEU A 73 8.55 10.62 -9.82
N TYR A 74 9.82 10.24 -9.88
CA TYR A 74 10.38 9.18 -9.05
C TYR A 74 10.74 9.73 -7.67
N MET A 75 10.48 8.95 -6.63
CA MET A 75 10.78 9.36 -5.26
C MET A 75 11.51 8.23 -4.54
N THR A 76 12.60 8.55 -3.85
CA THR A 76 13.16 7.64 -2.85
C THR A 76 12.24 7.59 -1.63
N ASP A 77 12.45 6.61 -0.75
CA ASP A 77 11.68 6.47 0.50
C ASP A 77 10.15 6.36 0.26
N GLY A 78 9.75 5.61 -0.77
CA GLY A 78 8.35 5.40 -1.16
C GLY A 78 7.49 4.79 -0.03
N ASP A 79 8.10 4.05 0.89
CA ASP A 79 7.42 3.49 2.06
C ASP A 79 6.80 4.56 2.97
N TRP A 80 7.40 5.76 3.00
CA TRP A 80 7.05 6.82 3.95
C TRP A 80 6.40 8.05 3.28
N ASN A 81 6.77 8.35 2.04
CA ASN A 81 6.51 9.67 1.46
C ASN A 81 5.33 9.73 0.47
N MET A 82 4.73 8.59 0.10
CA MET A 82 3.67 8.57 -0.93
C MET A 82 2.43 9.35 -0.53
N THR A 83 2.01 9.28 0.74
CA THR A 83 0.87 10.05 1.25
C THR A 83 1.17 11.54 1.35
N VAL A 84 2.44 11.91 1.60
CA VAL A 84 2.87 13.31 1.59
C VAL A 84 2.75 13.87 0.18
N ALA A 85 3.28 13.16 -0.83
CA ALA A 85 3.15 13.56 -2.23
C ALA A 85 1.68 13.70 -2.66
N MET A 86 0.83 12.74 -2.30
CA MET A 86 -0.61 12.78 -2.58
C MET A 86 -1.28 14.03 -1.97
N ASN A 87 -0.92 14.39 -0.75
CA ASN A 87 -1.46 15.58 -0.09
C ASN A 87 -0.96 16.87 -0.74
N CYS A 88 0.31 16.96 -1.15
CA CYS A 88 0.84 18.12 -1.86
C CYS A 88 0.04 18.42 -3.13
N PHE A 89 -0.22 17.41 -3.97
CA PHE A 89 -1.04 17.60 -5.17
C PHE A 89 -2.50 17.94 -4.82
N SER A 90 -3.05 17.32 -3.78
CA SER A 90 -4.42 17.61 -3.32
C SER A 90 -4.59 19.06 -2.83
N MET A 91 -3.56 19.64 -2.21
CA MET A 91 -3.55 21.04 -1.81
C MET A 91 -3.38 21.96 -3.02
N LEU A 92 -2.44 21.65 -3.92
CA LEU A 92 -2.21 22.46 -5.13
C LEU A 92 -3.46 22.58 -6.01
N ARG A 93 -4.26 21.52 -6.12
CA ARG A 93 -5.53 21.52 -6.86
C ARG A 93 -6.59 22.48 -6.31
N GLN A 94 -6.51 22.89 -5.05
CA GLN A 94 -7.50 23.80 -4.46
C GLN A 94 -7.36 25.21 -5.05
N ASP A 95 -6.12 25.61 -5.37
CA ASP A 95 -5.80 26.95 -5.80
C ASP A 95 -5.45 27.04 -7.29
N TYR A 96 -5.08 25.92 -7.93
CA TYR A 96 -4.54 25.90 -9.28
C TYR A 96 -5.09 24.76 -10.15
N ILE A 97 -5.15 25.00 -11.46
CA ILE A 97 -5.27 23.94 -12.46
C ILE A 97 -3.90 23.28 -12.60
N THR A 98 -3.79 22.01 -12.23
CA THR A 98 -2.54 21.27 -12.18
C THR A 98 -2.41 20.31 -13.37
N HIS A 99 -1.17 20.15 -13.86
CA HIS A 99 -0.78 19.03 -14.73
C HIS A 99 0.10 18.11 -13.90
N GLU A 100 -0.48 17.04 -13.35
CA GLU A 100 0.19 16.23 -12.35
C GLU A 100 0.95 15.06 -12.99
N PRO A 101 2.15 14.72 -12.46
CA PRO A 101 2.90 13.56 -12.94
C PRO A 101 2.30 12.25 -12.41
N LEU A 102 2.66 11.12 -13.03
CA LEU A 102 2.62 9.83 -12.35
C LEU A 102 3.69 9.86 -11.25
N VAL A 103 3.32 9.52 -10.01
CA VAL A 103 4.29 9.50 -8.90
C VAL A 103 4.68 8.05 -8.61
N VAL A 104 5.98 7.76 -8.63
CA VAL A 104 6.54 6.43 -8.40
C VAL A 104 7.51 6.48 -7.22
N GLY A 105 7.05 6.01 -6.06
CA GLY A 105 7.88 5.80 -4.89
C GLY A 105 8.65 4.49 -4.97
N ILE A 106 9.93 4.52 -4.64
CA ILE A 106 10.79 3.34 -4.55
C ILE A 106 11.09 3.10 -3.07
N GLY A 107 10.74 1.91 -2.59
CA GLY A 107 10.89 1.53 -1.20
C GLY A 107 11.25 0.07 -1.03
N TYR A 108 11.24 -0.38 0.21
CA TYR A 108 11.65 -1.72 0.63
C TYR A 108 10.44 -2.60 0.99
N GLY A 109 9.25 -2.01 1.17
CA GLY A 109 8.04 -2.71 1.56
C GLY A 109 8.18 -3.38 2.92
N ALA A 110 8.01 -4.70 2.96
CA ALA A 110 8.19 -5.48 4.17
C ALA A 110 9.64 -5.95 4.40
N ASN A 111 10.55 -5.67 3.46
CA ASN A 111 11.95 -6.06 3.57
C ASN A 111 12.71 -5.12 4.53
N GLU A 112 13.92 -5.52 4.90
CA GLU A 112 14.84 -4.66 5.65
C GLU A 112 15.10 -3.35 4.88
N ASN A 113 15.05 -2.23 5.59
CA ASN A 113 15.33 -0.93 4.99
C ASN A 113 16.83 -0.78 4.69
N LYS A 114 17.20 -0.65 3.40
CA LYS A 114 18.59 -0.51 2.94
C LYS A 114 18.98 0.92 2.55
N ARG A 115 18.21 1.92 2.98
CA ARG A 115 18.41 3.35 2.64
C ARG A 115 19.83 3.84 2.88
N PHE A 116 20.47 3.44 3.98
CA PHE A 116 21.85 3.84 4.28
C PHE A 116 22.85 3.36 3.23
N ARG A 117 22.64 2.20 2.61
CA ARG A 117 23.45 1.71 1.50
C ARG A 117 23.07 2.44 0.22
N ASP A 118 21.78 2.42 -0.12
CA ASP A 118 21.30 2.83 -1.45
C ASP A 118 21.39 4.34 -1.69
N LEU A 119 21.38 5.15 -0.63
CA LEU A 119 21.56 6.60 -0.71
C LEU A 119 22.96 7.08 -0.33
N ASP A 120 23.92 6.17 -0.12
CA ASP A 120 25.33 6.55 0.03
C ASP A 120 25.93 6.83 -1.35
N PRO A 121 26.26 8.10 -1.68
CA PRO A 121 26.77 8.46 -3.00
C PRO A 121 28.13 7.84 -3.33
N ALA A 122 28.93 7.46 -2.32
CA ALA A 122 30.25 6.89 -2.52
C ALA A 122 30.23 5.39 -2.80
N THR A 123 29.15 4.68 -2.41
CA THR A 123 29.11 3.22 -2.47
C THR A 123 27.87 2.69 -3.20
N GLY A 124 26.70 2.65 -2.55
CA GLY A 124 25.49 2.05 -3.12
C GLY A 124 24.73 2.94 -4.10
N GLY A 125 24.85 4.26 -3.96
CA GLY A 125 24.16 5.26 -4.78
C GLY A 125 24.28 5.04 -6.29
N PRO A 126 25.48 4.82 -6.85
CA PRO A 126 25.64 4.53 -8.28
C PRO A 126 24.86 3.29 -8.77
N ASN A 127 24.84 2.22 -7.97
CA ASN A 127 24.07 1.02 -8.31
C ASN A 127 22.57 1.24 -8.15
N PHE A 128 22.15 1.99 -7.12
CA PHE A 128 20.75 2.36 -6.93
C PHE A 128 20.23 3.23 -8.07
N LEU A 129 21.01 4.23 -8.51
CA LEU A 129 20.67 5.02 -9.70
C LEU A 129 20.59 4.15 -10.96
N SER A 130 21.56 3.24 -11.16
CA SER A 130 21.53 2.31 -12.30
C SER A 130 20.32 1.36 -12.25
N PHE A 131 19.88 0.93 -11.06
CA PHE A 131 18.64 0.16 -10.88
C PHE A 131 17.42 0.99 -11.32
N ILE A 132 17.33 2.25 -10.88
CA ILE A 132 16.24 3.14 -11.24
C ILE A 132 16.19 3.32 -12.77
N GLU A 133 17.31 3.67 -13.39
CA GLU A 133 17.38 3.98 -14.82
C GLU A 133 17.12 2.75 -15.71
N LYS A 134 17.72 1.60 -15.38
CA LYS A 134 17.71 0.43 -16.27
C LYS A 134 16.59 -0.55 -16.00
N GLU A 135 15.99 -0.52 -14.81
CA GLU A 135 15.00 -1.52 -14.40
C GLU A 135 13.68 -0.85 -14.01
N VAL A 136 13.70 0.16 -13.15
CA VAL A 136 12.45 0.81 -12.68
C VAL A 136 11.80 1.64 -13.80
N MET A 137 12.54 2.52 -14.48
CA MET A 137 11.97 3.37 -15.53
C MET A 137 11.35 2.52 -16.67
N PRO A 138 12.04 1.53 -17.26
CA PRO A 138 11.46 0.70 -18.31
C PRO A 138 10.29 -0.15 -17.81
N PHE A 139 10.33 -0.60 -16.56
CA PHE A 139 9.20 -1.28 -15.94
C PHE A 139 7.98 -0.35 -15.96
N ILE A 140 8.08 0.85 -15.40
CA ILE A 140 6.96 1.80 -15.33
C ILE A 140 6.43 2.16 -16.74
N ASP A 141 7.32 2.45 -17.70
CA ASP A 141 6.95 2.89 -19.05
C ASP A 141 6.18 1.83 -19.85
N LYS A 142 6.39 0.54 -19.53
CA LYS A 142 5.66 -0.56 -20.15
C LYS A 142 4.20 -0.66 -19.69
N GLN A 143 3.86 -0.09 -18.54
CA GLN A 143 2.64 -0.42 -17.77
C GLN A 143 1.74 0.80 -17.62
N TYR A 144 2.36 1.98 -17.63
CA TYR A 144 1.71 3.25 -17.47
C TYR A 144 1.90 4.15 -18.69
N ARG A 145 0.96 5.08 -18.87
CA ARG A 145 1.04 6.10 -19.93
C ARG A 145 1.99 7.21 -19.51
N THR A 146 3.28 7.03 -19.79
CA THR A 146 4.33 7.99 -19.48
C THR A 146 4.89 8.64 -20.75
N ASN A 147 5.37 9.89 -20.65
CA ASN A 147 6.15 10.57 -21.69
C ASN A 147 7.66 10.48 -21.35
N ASP A 148 8.53 11.31 -21.92
CA ASP A 148 9.99 11.27 -21.64
C ASP A 148 10.44 12.22 -20.52
N GLU A 149 9.52 13.00 -19.94
CA GLU A 149 9.82 13.91 -18.84
C GLU A 149 9.91 13.15 -17.52
N ARG A 150 11.03 13.34 -16.83
CA ARG A 150 11.42 12.57 -15.65
C ARG A 150 12.01 13.52 -14.61
N ALA A 151 11.59 13.36 -13.37
CA ALA A 151 12.19 14.03 -12.22
C ALA A 151 12.42 13.00 -11.09
N ILE A 152 13.39 13.30 -10.22
CA ILE A 152 13.63 12.51 -9.01
C ILE A 152 13.61 13.42 -7.78
N TYR A 153 13.04 12.92 -6.68
CA TYR A 153 13.03 13.54 -5.36
C TYR A 153 13.60 12.56 -4.33
N GLY A 154 14.52 13.00 -3.49
CA GLY A 154 15.14 12.19 -2.45
C GLY A 154 16.13 12.96 -1.59
#